data_AF-A0A9X9R1E4-F1
#
_entry.id   AF-A0A9X9R1E4-F1
#
_cell.length_a   1.000
_cell.length_b   1.000
_cell.length_c   1.000
_cell.angle_alpha   90.00
_cell.angle_beta   90.00
_cell.angle_gamma   90.00
#
_symmetry.space_group_name_H-M   'P 1'
#
loop_
_entity.id
_entity.type
_entity.pdbx_description
1 polymer ?
#
loop_
_entity_poly.entity_id
_entity_poly.type
_entity_poly.pdbx_seq_one_letter_code
_entity_poly.pdbx_strand_id
1 'polypeptide(L)' 'MKSVNRRHPELAPVSPHKLRHTGATLAKKSRRSLEEISEVLTHSDQSITKTYINTTNTVAQTPGETAYRNLKKQ' A
#
# COMPACT_ATOMS: atom_id res chain seq x y z
N MET A 1 -7.00 -9.47 18.15
CA MET A 1 -6.69 -10.85 17.73
C MET A 1 -6.09 -11.60 18.92
N LYS A 2 -6.93 -12.13 19.82
CA LYS A 2 -6.43 -12.75 21.07
C LYS A 2 -5.65 -14.05 20.82
N SER A 3 -6.08 -14.84 19.83
CA SER A 3 -5.43 -16.10 19.46
C SER A 3 -4.01 -15.92 18.91
N VAL A 4 -3.78 -14.89 18.10
CA VAL A 4 -2.45 -14.55 17.55
C VAL A 4 -1.56 -14.02 18.65
N ASN A 5 -2.02 -13.04 19.43
CA ASN A 5 -1.22 -12.50 20.54
C ASN A 5 -0.84 -13.56 21.58
N ARG A 6 -1.71 -14.55 21.81
CA ARG A 6 -1.41 -15.67 22.71
C ARG A 6 -0.35 -16.63 22.16
N ARG A 7 -0.33 -16.83 20.83
CA ARG A 7 0.62 -17.73 20.16
C ARG A 7 1.96 -17.05 19.84
N HIS A 8 1.94 -15.74 19.64
CA HIS A 8 3.07 -14.93 19.21
C HIS A 8 3.17 -13.66 20.07
N PRO A 9 3.53 -13.80 21.36
CA PRO A 9 3.66 -12.66 22.26
C PRO A 9 4.79 -11.69 21.89
N GLU A 10 5.77 -12.14 21.10
CA GLU A 10 6.88 -11.34 20.57
C GLU A 10 6.46 -10.33 19.50
N LEU A 11 5.31 -10.54 18.87
CA LEU A 11 4.83 -9.68 17.78
C LEU A 11 4.14 -8.43 18.32
N ALA A 12 4.33 -7.32 17.60
CA ALA A 12 3.61 -6.10 17.88
C ALA A 12 2.08 -6.31 17.77
N PRO A 13 1.25 -5.68 18.63
CA PRO A 13 -0.20 -5.83 18.58
C PRO A 13 -0.78 -5.49 17.22
N VAL A 14 -1.45 -6.47 16.63
CA VAL A 14 -2.05 -6.35 15.30
C VAL A 14 -3.58 -6.46 15.35
N SER A 15 -4.24 -5.63 14.54
CA SER A 15 -5.69 -5.66 14.33
C SER A 15 -6.00 -6.26 12.96
N PRO A 16 -7.20 -6.85 12.76
CA PRO A 16 -7.61 -7.36 11.45
C PRO A 16 -7.51 -6.31 10.34
N HIS A 17 -7.81 -5.06 10.66
CA HIS A 17 -7.70 -3.96 9.72
C HIS A 17 -6.24 -3.70 9.31
N LYS A 18 -5.27 -3.68 10.24
CA LYS A 18 -3.84 -3.57 9.90
C LYS A 18 -3.37 -4.68 8.95
N LEU A 19 -3.85 -5.92 9.16
CA LEU A 19 -3.53 -7.03 8.26
C LEU A 19 -4.10 -6.84 6.86
N ARG A 20 -5.29 -6.25 6.73
CA ARG A 20 -5.85 -5.89 5.41
C ARG A 20 -4.94 -4.91 4.67
N HIS A 21 -4.40 -3.90 5.35
CA HIS A 21 -3.42 -2.98 4.76
C HIS A 21 -2.13 -3.71 4.32
N THR A 22 -1.62 -4.61 5.16
CA THR A 22 -0.44 -5.41 4.82
C THR A 22 -0.69 -6.28 3.58
N GLY A 23 -1.87 -6.92 3.48
CA GLY A 23 -2.26 -7.70 2.31
C GLY A 23 -2.34 -6.86 1.04
N ALA A 24 -3.02 -5.71 1.10
CA ALA A 24 -3.10 -4.76 -0.02
C ALA A 24 -1.71 -4.27 -0.48
N THR A 25 -0.85 -3.95 0.50
CA THR A 25 0.53 -3.51 0.25
C THR A 25 1.37 -4.61 -0.42
N LEU A 26 1.23 -5.86 0.03
CA LEU A 26 1.97 -6.99 -0.56
C LEU A 26 1.50 -7.28 -2.00
N ALA A 27 0.20 -7.20 -2.26
CA ALA A 27 -0.35 -7.34 -3.60
C ALA A 27 0.19 -6.24 -4.54
N LYS A 28 0.24 -4.99 -4.06
CA LYS A 28 0.80 -3.88 -4.84
C LYS A 28 2.29 -4.08 -5.17
N LYS A 29 3.08 -4.54 -4.20
CA LYS A 29 4.50 -4.90 -4.40
C LYS A 29 4.67 -6.05 -5.39
N SER A 30 3.73 -6.97 -5.42
CA SER A 30 3.66 -8.07 -6.40
C SER A 30 3.14 -7.64 -7.77
N ARG A 31 3.12 -6.33 -8.05
CA ARG A 31 2.70 -5.70 -9.31
C ARG A 31 1.25 -5.98 -9.70
N ARG A 32 0.38 -6.32 -8.76
CA ARG A 32 -1.07 -6.36 -9.01
C ARG A 32 -1.60 -4.96 -9.25
N SER A 33 -2.62 -4.87 -10.11
CA SER A 33 -3.26 -3.61 -10.44
C SER A 33 -4.04 -3.07 -9.22
N LEU A 34 -4.33 -1.78 -9.22
CA LEU A 34 -5.12 -1.18 -8.14
C LEU A 34 -6.57 -1.69 -8.20
N GLU A 35 -7.04 -1.97 -9.40
CA GLU A 35 -8.34 -2.54 -9.76
C GLU A 35 -8.53 -3.92 -9.14
N GLU A 36 -7.59 -4.85 -9.39
CA GLU A 36 -7.63 -6.21 -8.84
C GLU A 36 -7.63 -6.19 -7.30
N ILE A 37 -6.82 -5.32 -6.70
CA ILE A 37 -6.77 -5.18 -5.24
C ILE A 37 -8.09 -4.60 -4.72
N SER A 38 -8.66 -3.62 -5.42
CA SER A 38 -9.95 -3.00 -5.08
C SER A 38 -11.08 -4.02 -5.12
N GLU A 39 -11.10 -4.87 -6.14
CA GLU A 39 -12.10 -5.93 -6.31
C GLU A 39 -12.02 -6.97 -5.19
N VAL A 40 -10.82 -7.50 -4.91
CA VAL A 40 -10.61 -8.48 -3.83
C VAL A 40 -10.96 -7.92 -2.46
N LEU A 41 -10.73 -6.62 -2.24
CA LEU A 41 -11.11 -5.93 -1.00
C LEU A 41 -12.55 -5.42 -1.01
N THR A 42 -13.32 -5.65 -2.09
CA THR A 42 -14.72 -5.25 -2.25
C THR A 42 -14.95 -3.74 -2.08
N HIS A 43 -13.98 -2.93 -2.51
CA HIS A 43 -14.08 -1.49 -2.42
C HIS A 43 -14.86 -0.93 -3.62
N SER A 44 -15.78 -0.02 -3.33
CA SER A 44 -16.57 0.70 -4.33
C SER A 44 -15.76 1.70 -5.14
N ASP A 45 -14.65 2.18 -4.60
CA ASP A 45 -13.76 3.14 -5.24
C ASP A 45 -12.29 2.76 -4.98
N GLN A 46 -11.47 2.88 -6.03
CA GLN A 46 -10.02 2.70 -5.96
C GLN A 46 -9.35 3.73 -5.04
N SER A 47 -9.97 4.90 -4.82
CA SER A 47 -9.51 5.90 -3.86
C SER A 47 -9.43 5.32 -2.44
N ILE A 48 -10.38 4.46 -2.06
CA ILE A 48 -10.39 3.75 -0.78
C ILE A 48 -9.21 2.78 -0.73
N THR A 49 -8.97 2.03 -1.81
CA THR A 49 -7.85 1.08 -1.90
C THR A 49 -6.49 1.75 -1.71
N LYS A 50 -6.34 3.03 -2.11
CA LYS A 50 -5.10 3.79 -1.85
C LYS A 50 -4.83 3.98 -0.36
N THR A 51 -5.86 4.17 0.46
CA THR A 51 -5.71 4.25 1.91
C THR A 51 -5.20 2.95 2.51
N TYR A 52 -5.54 1.79 1.90
CA TYR A 52 -5.08 0.48 2.34
C TYR A 52 -3.62 0.16 1.97
N ILE A 53 -3.05 0.87 0.99
CA ILE A 53 -1.69 0.62 0.50
C ILE A 53 -0.72 1.56 1.23
N ASN A 54 0.20 0.99 2.02
CA ASN A 54 1.22 1.75 2.76
C ASN A 54 2.47 2.03 1.91
N THR A 55 2.31 2.29 0.61
CA THR A 55 3.42 2.57 -0.31
C THR A 55 3.28 3.94 -0.91
N THR A 56 4.39 4.67 -1.04
CA THR A 56 4.42 5.88 -1.87
C THR A 56 4.12 5.49 -3.32
N ASN A 57 3.30 6.30 -3.99
CA ASN A 57 3.08 6.13 -5.42
C ASN A 57 4.39 6.43 -6.14
N THR A 58 5.06 5.38 -6.62
CA THR A 58 6.27 5.51 -7.44
C THR A 58 5.82 5.69 -8.88
N VAL A 59 5.91 6.92 -9.37
CA VAL A 59 5.78 7.19 -10.80
C VAL A 59 7.16 6.94 -11.41
N ALA A 60 7.22 6.15 -12.49
CA ALA A 60 8.45 6.01 -13.26
C ALA A 60 8.74 7.35 -13.96
N GLN A 61 9.45 8.24 -13.25
CA GLN A 61 9.89 9.52 -13.81
C GLN A 61 11.25 9.33 -14.47
N THR A 62 11.42 9.92 -15.65
CA THR A 62 12.72 9.91 -16.30
C THR A 62 13.67 10.85 -15.54
N PRO A 63 14.97 10.55 -15.45
CA PRO A 63 15.95 11.43 -14.81
C PRO A 63 15.93 12.86 -15.40
N GLY A 64 15.67 12.98 -16.71
CA GLY A 64 15.54 14.27 -17.39
C GLY A 64 14.35 15.10 -16.90
N GLU A 65 13.20 14.47 -16.67
CA GLU A 65 12.02 15.15 -16.15
C GLU A 65 12.21 15.57 -14.68
N THR A 66 12.88 14.73 -13.88
CA THR A 66 13.30 15.08 -12.51
C THR A 66 14.29 16.25 -12.52
N ALA A 67 15.28 16.26 -13.40
CA ALA A 67 16.24 17.36 -13.52
C ALA A 67 15.55 18.67 -13.92
N TYR A 68 14.69 18.65 -14.95
CA TYR A 68 13.93 19.82 -15.40
C TYR A 68 13.03 20.42 -14.31
N ARG A 69 12.33 19.58 -13.53
CA ARG A 69 11.49 20.01 -12.41
C ARG A 69 12.30 20.71 -11.31
N ASN A 70 13.51 20.25 -11.03
CA ASN A 70 14.39 20.85 -10.03
C ASN A 70 14.97 22.17 -10.51
N LEU A 71 15.29 22.30 -11.80
CA LEU A 71 15.77 23.55 -12.41
C LEU A 71 14.68 24.63 -12.43
N LYS A 72 13.42 24.27 -12.70
CA LYS A 72 12.28 25.21 -12.72
C LYS A 72 11.86 25.71 -11.32
N LYS A 73 12.33 25.07 -10.26
CA LYS A 73 12.05 25.46 -8.86
C LYS A 73 13.06 26.47 -8.30
N GLN A 74 14.17 26.73 -9.00
CA GLN A 74 15.09 27.85 -8.75
C GLN A 74 14.57 29.10 -9.45
#